data_AF-A0A091BWI4-F1
#
_entry.id   AF-A0A091BWI4-F1
#
_cell.length_a   1.000
_cell.length_b   1.000
_cell.length_c   1.000
_cell.angle_alpha   90.00
_cell.angle_beta   90.00
_cell.angle_gamma   90.00
#
_symmetry.space_group_name_H-M   'P 1'
#
loop_
_entity.id
_entity.type
_entity.pdbx_description
1 polymer ?
#
loop_
_entity_poly.entity_id
_entity_poly.type
_entity_poly.pdbx_seq_one_letter_code
_entity_poly.pdbx_strand_id
1 'polypeptide(L)' 'MYEYIIGNLTEIYPAYIVVENNGVGYQIASGNPYQYSNQVNQQIKIFVHQVIREDAHTLYGFNTLAEKNFIFTLN' A
#
# COMPACT_ATOMS: atom_id res chain seq x y z
N MET A 1 2.67 2.03 14.34
CA MET A 1 3.14 1.55 13.02
C MET A 1 2.01 0.75 12.38
N TYR A 2 1.73 0.96 11.10
CA TYR A 2 0.63 0.28 10.41
C TYR A 2 1.05 -1.08 9.85
N GLU A 3 0.20 -2.09 9.99
CA GLU A 3 0.46 -3.46 9.51
C GLU A 3 -0.26 -3.74 8.19
N TYR A 4 -1.47 -3.22 8.06
CA TYR A 4 -2.28 -3.24 6.85
C TYR A 4 -3.28 -2.07 6.88
N ILE A 5 -3.83 -1.74 5.73
CA ILE A 5 -4.94 -0.80 5.56
C ILE A 5 -6.07 -1.54 4.84
N ILE A 6 -7.31 -1.38 5.33
CA ILE A 6 -8.51 -1.85 4.65
C ILE A 6 -9.28 -0.62 4.21
N GLY A 7 -9.57 -0.48 2.92
CA GLY A 7 -10.22 0.72 2.40
C GLY A 7 -10.53 0.61 0.92
N ASN A 8 -11.16 1.63 0.36
CA ASN A 8 -11.50 1.66 -1.06
C ASN A 8 -10.29 2.10 -1.88
N LEU A 9 -9.95 1.37 -2.94
CA LEU A 9 -8.96 1.81 -3.91
C LEU A 9 -9.55 2.92 -4.78
N THR A 10 -9.10 4.15 -4.61
CA THR A 10 -9.66 5.32 -5.30
C THR A 10 -8.85 5.73 -6.53
N GLU A 11 -7.52 5.65 -6.47
CA GLU A 11 -6.62 6.10 -7.54
C GLU A 11 -5.45 5.15 -7.75
N ILE A 12 -4.96 5.07 -8.99
CA ILE A 12 -3.75 4.34 -9.37
C ILE A 12 -2.82 5.30 -10.11
N TYR A 13 -1.58 5.38 -9.64
CA TYR A 13 -0.51 6.15 -10.27
C TYR A 13 0.68 5.23 -10.60
N PRO A 14 1.61 5.66 -11.46
CA PRO A 14 2.74 4.81 -11.86
C PRO A 14 3.60 4.27 -10.72
N ALA A 15 3.67 4.96 -9.58
CA ALA A 15 4.53 4.60 -8.44
C ALA A 15 3.77 4.21 -7.16
N TYR A 16 2.46 4.43 -7.11
CA TYR A 16 1.67 4.24 -5.90
C TYR A 16 0.18 4.07 -6.21
N ILE A 17 -0.56 3.59 -5.22
CA ILE A 17 -2.02 3.62 -5.21
C ILE A 17 -2.53 4.50 -4.08
N VAL A 18 -3.78 4.95 -4.17
CA VAL A 18 -4.48 5.64 -3.08
C VAL A 18 -5.58 4.74 -2.53
N VAL A 19 -5.51 4.45 -1.24
CA VAL A 19 -6.55 3.71 -0.52
C VAL A 19 -7.23 4.64 0.47
N GLU A 20 -8.52 4.88 0.31
CA GLU A 20 -9.30 5.67 1.24
C GLU A 20 -9.86 4.78 2.37
N ASN A 21 -9.56 5.15 3.62
CA ASN A 21 -10.21 4.57 4.81
C ASN A 21 -10.77 5.70 5.66
N ASN A 22 -12.11 5.70 5.86
CA ASN A 22 -12.82 6.68 6.68
C ASN A 22 -12.54 8.14 6.27
N GLY A 23 -12.55 8.46 4.97
CA GLY A 23 -12.32 9.81 4.46
C GLY A 23 -10.86 10.26 4.46
N VAL A 24 -9.90 9.37 4.78
CA VAL A 24 -8.46 9.64 4.70
C VAL A 24 -7.87 8.82 3.56
N GLY A 25 -7.28 9.51 2.57
CA GLY A 25 -6.54 8.88 1.47
C GLY A 25 -5.11 8.54 1.88
N TYR A 26 -4.77 7.27 1.85
CA TYR A 26 -3.42 6.78 2.12
C TYR A 26 -2.67 6.58 0.81
N GLN A 27 -1.58 7.33 0.61
CA GLN A 27 -0.65 7.11 -0.48
C GLN A 27 0.25 5.91 -0.17
N ILE A 28 0.13 4.83 -0.93
CA ILE A 28 0.85 3.58 -0.69
C ILE A 28 1.70 3.24 -1.91
N ALA A 29 3.02 3.35 -1.74
CA ALA A 29 4.00 2.99 -2.77
C ALA A 29 3.88 1.51 -3.12
N SER A 30 3.89 1.18 -4.40
CA SER A 30 3.79 -0.20 -4.88
C SER A 30 4.74 -0.42 -6.05
N GLY A 31 5.42 -1.57 -6.08
CA GLY A 31 6.30 -1.94 -7.18
C GLY A 31 5.56 -2.27 -8.48
N ASN A 32 4.26 -2.56 -8.41
CA ASN A 32 3.41 -2.79 -9.57
C ASN A 32 1.97 -2.27 -9.34
N PRO A 33 1.73 -0.94 -9.34
CA PRO A 33 0.41 -0.38 -9.03
C PRO A 33 -0.70 -0.81 -10.00
N TYR A 34 -0.37 -1.03 -11.27
CA TYR A 34 -1.38 -1.39 -12.28
C TYR A 34 -1.94 -2.81 -12.09
N GLN A 35 -1.35 -3.65 -11.25
CA GLN A 35 -1.95 -4.94 -10.87
C GLN A 35 -3.33 -4.78 -10.21
N TYR A 36 -3.59 -3.61 -9.61
CA TYR A 36 -4.85 -3.29 -8.93
C TYR A 36 -5.93 -2.71 -9.87
N SER A 37 -5.67 -2.62 -11.18
CA SER A 37 -6.58 -1.91 -12.12
C SER A 37 -8.01 -2.45 -12.12
N ASN A 38 -8.19 -3.75 -11.86
CA ASN A 38 -9.52 -4.39 -11.78
C ASN A 38 -10.24 -4.18 -10.44
N GLN A 39 -9.61 -3.47 -9.49
CA GLN A 39 -10.09 -3.27 -8.12
C GLN A 39 -10.41 -1.81 -7.81
N VAL A 40 -10.33 -0.90 -8.80
CA VAL A 40 -10.69 0.51 -8.61
C VAL A 40 -12.14 0.62 -8.15
N ASN A 41 -12.39 1.48 -7.17
CA ASN A 41 -13.66 1.64 -6.45
C ASN A 41 -14.12 0.41 -5.64
N GLN A 42 -13.23 -0.56 -5.39
CA GLN A 42 -13.52 -1.71 -4.52
C GLN A 42 -12.77 -1.60 -3.20
N GLN A 43 -13.35 -2.21 -2.16
CA GLN A 43 -12.67 -2.37 -0.89
C GLN A 43 -11.56 -3.41 -1.02
N ILE A 44 -10.34 -3.02 -0.67
CA ILE A 44 -9.16 -3.89 -0.65
C ILE A 44 -8.53 -3.93 0.74
N LYS A 45 -7.79 -4.99 1.02
CA LYS A 45 -6.83 -5.06 2.13
C LYS A 45 -5.43 -5.05 1.54
N ILE A 46 -4.60 -4.10 1.96
CA ILE A 46 -3.21 -4.01 1.54
C ILE A 46 -2.31 -4.08 2.77
N PHE A 47 -1.34 -4.99 2.76
CA PHE A 47 -0.33 -5.06 3.82
C PHE A 47 0.66 -3.92 3.60
N VAL A 48 1.07 -3.26 4.69
CA VAL A 48 2.00 -2.13 4.58
C VAL A 48 3.22 -2.33 5.45
N HIS A 49 4.36 -1.82 4.98
CA HIS A 49 5.52 -1.56 5.80
C HIS A 49 5.78 -0.07 5.83
N GLN A 50 5.83 0.50 7.03
CA GLN A 50 6.04 1.92 7.23
C GLN A 50 7.53 2.20 7.45
N VAL A 51 8.10 3.04 6.59
CA VAL A 51 9.46 3.55 6.73
C VAL A 51 9.38 5.01 7.16
N ILE A 52 9.96 5.31 8.32
CA ILE A 52 10.05 6.67 8.87
C ILE A 52 11.52 7.09 8.80
N ARG A 53 11.77 8.17 8.07
CA ARG A 53 13.06 8.87 7.95
C ARG A 53 12.87 10.30 8.44
N GLU A 54 13.96 11.05 8.59
CA GLU A 54 13.91 12.45 9.03
C GLU A 54 13.10 13.34 8.07
N ASP A 55 13.12 13.02 6.78
CA ASP A 55 12.52 13.80 5.70
C ASP A 55 11.27 13.14 5.09
N ALA A 56 10.90 11.93 5.51
CA ALA A 56 9.86 11.15 4.85
C ALA A 56 9.14 10.13 5.75
N HIS A 57 7.83 10.00 5.52
CA HIS A 57 7.00 8.90 6.02
C HIS A 57 6.40 8.15 4.83
N THR A 58 6.91 6.94 4.57
CA THR A 58 6.52 6.16 3.39
C THR A 58 5.82 4.87 3.80
N LEU A 59 4.71 4.55 3.11
CA LEU A 59 4.04 3.25 3.21
C LEU A 59 4.35 2.44 1.95
N TYR A 60 4.99 1.29 2.10
CA TYR A 60 5.20 0.31 1.03
C TYR A 60 4.11 -0.76 1.11
N GLY A 61 3.37 -0.96 0.03
CA GLY A 61 2.21 -1.85 -0.05
C GLY A 61 2.51 -3.21 -0.68
N PHE A 62 1.87 -4.26 -0.15
CA PHE A 62 2.00 -5.65 -0.60
C PHE A 62 0.62 -6.32 -0.65
N ASN A 63 0.39 -7.19 -1.65
CA ASN A 63 -0.87 -7.92 -1.79
C ASN A 63 -1.01 -8.98 -0.71
N THR A 64 0.11 -9.61 -0.37
CA THR A 64 0.14 -10.73 0.56
C THR A 64 1.15 -10.48 1.66
N LEU A 65 0.90 -11.09 2.82
CA LEU A 65 1.86 -11.10 3.92
C LEU A 65 3.17 -11.80 3.53
N ALA A 66 3.10 -12.80 2.65
CA ALA A 66 4.27 -13.51 2.14
C ALA A 66 5.19 -12.58 1.32
N GLU A 67 4.63 -11.77 0.41
CA GLU A 67 5.38 -10.76 -0.34
C GLU A 67 6.05 -9.74 0.60
N LYS A 68 5.29 -9.24 1.58
CA LYS A 68 5.81 -8.33 2.61
C LYS A 68 7.00 -8.96 3.33
N ASN A 69 6.84 -10.18 3.84
CA ASN A 69 7.89 -10.86 4.61
C ASN A 69 9.12 -11.15 3.77
N PHE A 70 8.95 -11.57 2.51
CA PHE A 70 10.05 -11.87 1.60
C PHE A 70 11.03 -10.70 1.45
N ILE A 71 10.51 -9.47 1.33
CA ILE A 71 11.36 -8.26 1.24
C ILE A 71 12.19 -8.01 2.50
N PHE A 72 11.68 -8.35 3.70
CA PHE A 72 12.37 -8.06 4.95
C PHE A 72 13.19 -9.22 5.51
N THR A 73 12.93 -10.47 5.10
CA THR A 73 13.73 -11.63 5.50
C THR A 73 15.08 -11.70 4.78
N LEU A 74 15.28 -10.95 3.70
CA LEU A 74 16.53 -10.91 2.92
C LEU A 74 17.59 -9.93 3.47
N ASN A 75 17.39 -9.33 4.66
CA ASN A 75 18.33 -8.39 5.27
C ASN A 75 18.86 -8.89 6.62
#